data_AF-A0A9E4A4Q7-F1
#
_entry.id   AF-A0A9E4A4Q7-F1
#
_cell.length_a   1.000
_cell.length_b   1.000
_cell.length_c   1.000
_cell.angle_alpha   90.00
_cell.angle_beta   90.00
_cell.angle_gamma   90.00
#
_symmetry.space_group_name_H-M   'P 1'
#
loop_
_entity.id
_entity.type
_entity.pdbx_description
1 polymer ?
#
loop_
_entity_poly.entity_id
_entity_poly.type
_entity_poly.pdbx_seq_one_letter_code
_entity_poly.pdbx_strand_id
1 'polypeptide(L)'
;MLSDLEVGQFWTFGFTVLRGCLNKKEVDCLQEAHTRVIADAPVYNYFAENGTRMLSPFIQADDAFADLIEQPGVMEAMRDIWGTECLYIAGSDMWANRD
;
A
#
# COMPACT_ATOMS: atom_id res chain seq x y z
N MET A 1 16.56 -2.51 5.48
CA MET A 1 17.48 -3.18 4.53
C MET A 1 17.18 -4.66 4.44
N LEU A 2 16.89 -5.14 3.22
CA LEU A 2 16.59 -6.54 2.92
C LEU A 2 17.85 -7.41 2.91
N SER A 3 17.71 -8.68 3.27
CA SER A 3 18.76 -9.69 3.08
C SER A 3 18.84 -10.17 1.63
N ASP A 4 19.99 -10.73 1.23
CA ASP A 4 20.17 -11.34 -0.11
C ASP A 4 19.12 -12.41 -0.41
N LEU A 5 18.66 -13.15 0.62
CA LEU A 5 17.59 -14.14 0.47
C LEU A 5 16.25 -13.48 0.12
N GLU A 6 15.89 -12.38 0.78
CA GLU A 6 14.64 -11.66 0.52
C GLU A 6 14.63 -10.98 -0.86
N VAL A 7 15.79 -10.47 -1.29
CA VAL A 7 15.98 -9.98 -2.67
C VAL A 7 15.89 -11.13 -3.67
N GLY A 8 16.54 -12.27 -3.39
CA GLY A 8 16.45 -13.47 -4.23
C GLY A 8 15.04 -14.04 -4.35
N GLN A 9 14.24 -13.98 -3.28
CA GLN A 9 12.83 -14.36 -3.28
C GLN A 9 12.01 -13.48 -4.23
N PHE A 10 12.24 -12.16 -4.21
CA PHE A 10 11.58 -11.26 -5.15
C PHE A 10 11.84 -11.66 -6.61
N TRP A 11 13.11 -11.89 -6.97
CA TRP A 11 13.46 -12.30 -8.34
C TRP A 11 12.95 -13.70 -8.72
N THR A 12 12.79 -14.60 -7.74
CA THR A 12 12.33 -15.98 -7.96
C THR A 12 10.80 -16.06 -8.10
N PHE A 13 10.07 -15.34 -7.26
CA PHE A 13 8.61 -15.46 -7.13
C PHE A 13 7.83 -14.26 -7.66
N GLY A 14 8.50 -13.17 -7.99
CA GLY A 14 7.88 -11.91 -8.38
C GLY A 14 7.33 -11.07 -7.21
N PHE A 15 7.54 -11.51 -5.96
CA PHE A 15 7.15 -10.76 -4.77
C PHE A 15 8.04 -11.10 -3.56
N THR A 16 8.08 -10.20 -2.58
CA THR A 16 8.64 -10.45 -1.24
C THR A 16 7.77 -9.78 -0.19
N VAL A 17 7.82 -10.24 1.06
CA VAL A 17 7.00 -9.71 2.16
C VAL A 17 7.89 -8.97 3.14
N LEU A 18 7.70 -7.65 3.21
CA LEU A 18 8.36 -6.82 4.21
C LEU A 18 7.55 -6.85 5.51
N ARG A 19 8.20 -7.22 6.62
CA ARG A 19 7.57 -7.30 7.93
C ARG A 19 8.02 -6.14 8.81
N GLY A 20 7.10 -5.61 9.61
CA GLY A 20 7.43 -4.56 10.59
C GLY A 20 7.76 -3.20 9.97
N CYS A 21 7.33 -2.93 8.73
CA CYS A 21 7.46 -1.60 8.12
C CYS A 21 6.61 -0.53 8.79
N LEU A 22 5.55 -0.95 9.48
CA LEU A 22 4.66 -0.08 10.23
C LEU A 22 4.60 -0.56 11.68
N ASN A 23 4.63 0.38 12.60
CA ASN A 23 4.33 0.13 14.00
C ASN A 23 2.81 0.11 14.23
N LYS A 24 2.39 -0.36 15.40
CA LYS A 24 0.97 -0.51 15.73
C LYS A 24 0.19 0.82 15.61
N LYS A 25 0.77 1.94 16.04
CA LYS A 25 0.10 3.24 16.00
C LYS A 25 -0.15 3.70 14.56
N GLU A 26 0.81 3.47 13.67
CA GLU A 26 0.65 3.77 12.24
C GLU A 26 -0.43 2.91 11.62
N VAL A 27 -0.46 1.61 11.94
CA VAL A 27 -1.52 0.70 11.49
C VAL A 27 -2.90 1.16 11.97
N ASP A 28 -3.04 1.49 13.26
CA ASP A 28 -4.30 1.94 13.84
C ASP A 28 -4.78 3.25 13.17
N CYS A 29 -3.86 4.21 12.93
CA CYS A 29 -4.16 5.47 12.25
C CYS A 29 -4.64 5.26 10.80
N LEU A 30 -3.95 4.40 10.05
CA LEU A 30 -4.33 4.05 8.68
C LEU A 30 -5.69 3.34 8.61
N GLN A 31 -5.98 2.47 9.59
CA GLN A 31 -7.27 1.77 9.66
C GLN A 31 -8.43 2.72 9.96
N GLU A 32 -8.24 3.68 10.86
CA GLU A 32 -9.23 4.71 11.14
C GLU A 32 -9.49 5.58 9.91
N ALA A 33 -8.44 6.05 9.24
CA ALA A 33 -8.54 6.82 7.99
C ALA A 33 -9.25 6.01 6.89
N HIS A 34 -8.84 4.76 6.68
CA HIS A 34 -9.45 3.84 5.74
C HIS A 34 -10.96 3.69 5.98
N THR A 35 -11.36 3.42 7.23
CA THR A 35 -12.77 3.22 7.59
C THR A 35 -13.64 4.42 7.26
N ARG A 36 -13.14 5.64 7.50
CA ARG A 36 -13.84 6.88 7.15
C ARG A 36 -13.92 7.07 5.64
N VAL A 37 -12.77 7.01 4.95
CA VAL A 37 -12.65 7.40 3.53
C VAL A 37 -13.35 6.39 2.61
N ILE A 38 -13.21 5.10 2.87
CA ILE A 38 -13.77 4.06 1.98
C ILE A 38 -15.29 3.98 2.06
N ALA A 39 -15.90 4.43 3.17
CA ALA A 39 -17.35 4.42 3.34
C ALA A 39 -18.07 5.31 2.30
N ASP A 40 -17.40 6.38 1.87
CA ASP A 40 -17.92 7.35 0.91
C ASP A 40 -17.39 7.13 -0.52
N ALA A 41 -16.47 6.18 -0.72
CA ALA A 41 -15.88 5.90 -2.03
C ALA A 41 -16.91 5.32 -3.02
N PRO A 42 -16.83 5.66 -4.32
CA PRO A 42 -17.70 5.10 -5.35
C PRO A 42 -17.66 3.57 -5.41
N VAL A 43 -18.80 2.97 -5.75
CA VAL A 43 -18.93 1.52 -5.96
C VAL A 43 -18.78 1.21 -7.44
N TYR A 44 -17.91 0.24 -7.75
CA TYR A 44 -17.70 -0.28 -9.09
C TYR A 44 -18.13 -1.73 -9.17
N ASN A 45 -18.61 -2.15 -10.34
CA ASN A 45 -19.02 -3.54 -10.59
C ASN A 45 -17.82 -4.44 -10.89
N TYR A 46 -16.90 -4.53 -9.92
CA TYR A 46 -15.71 -5.38 -9.95
C TYR A 46 -15.70 -6.30 -8.72
N PHE A 47 -14.95 -7.40 -8.81
CA PHE A 47 -14.50 -8.33 -7.75
C PHE A 47 -15.52 -8.94 -6.76
N ALA A 48 -16.73 -8.42 -6.62
CA ALA A 48 -17.76 -8.90 -5.69
C ALA A 48 -19.18 -8.70 -6.26
N GLU A 49 -20.15 -9.49 -5.78
CA GLU A 49 -21.55 -9.45 -6.24
C GLU A 49 -22.23 -8.10 -5.98
N ASN A 50 -21.93 -7.48 -4.84
CA ASN A 50 -22.42 -6.15 -4.45
C ASN A 50 -21.53 -4.99 -4.96
N GLY A 51 -20.51 -5.31 -5.76
CA GLY A 51 -19.48 -4.38 -6.21
C GLY A 51 -18.39 -4.10 -5.16
N THR A 52 -17.34 -3.44 -5.62
CA THR A 52 -16.18 -3.05 -4.80
C THR A 52 -16.13 -1.54 -4.70
N ARG A 53 -15.90 -1.03 -3.49
CA ARG A 53 -15.60 0.39 -3.30
C ARG A 53 -14.15 0.64 -3.63
N MET A 54 -13.91 1.67 -4.44
CA MET A 54 -12.57 2.04 -4.88
C MET A 54 -12.38 3.55 -4.81
N LEU A 55 -11.22 3.98 -4.32
CA LEU A 55 -10.74 5.35 -4.44
C LEU A 55 -9.35 5.39 -5.08
N SER A 56 -9.19 6.25 -6.08
CA SER A 56 -7.95 6.46 -6.82
C SER A 56 -7.83 7.93 -7.28
N PRO A 57 -6.74 8.65 -6.95
CA PRO A 57 -5.68 8.28 -5.99
C PRO A 57 -6.13 8.43 -4.53
N PHE A 58 -5.87 7.46 -3.65
CA PHE A 58 -6.32 7.53 -2.24
C PHE A 58 -5.46 8.46 -1.36
N ILE A 59 -4.22 8.71 -1.78
CA ILE A 59 -3.19 9.42 -0.99
C ILE A 59 -3.52 10.89 -0.73
N GLN A 60 -4.45 11.46 -1.48
CA GLN A 60 -4.91 12.85 -1.32
C GLN A 60 -6.18 12.95 -0.45
N ALA A 61 -6.71 11.81 0.01
CA ALA A 61 -7.99 11.76 0.69
C ALA A 61 -7.90 11.96 2.21
N ASP A 62 -6.75 11.64 2.82
CA ASP A 62 -6.47 11.80 4.24
C ASP A 62 -4.95 11.91 4.44
N ASP A 63 -4.50 12.81 5.31
CA ASP A 63 -3.07 13.03 5.57
C ASP A 63 -2.35 11.76 6.07
N ALA A 64 -3.08 10.87 6.76
CA ALA A 64 -2.54 9.59 7.22
C ALA A 64 -2.02 8.70 6.05
N PHE A 65 -2.55 8.88 4.84
CA PHE A 65 -2.14 8.11 3.67
C PHE A 65 -0.91 8.69 2.96
N ALA A 66 -0.68 9.99 3.05
CA ALA A 66 0.48 10.63 2.44
C ALA A 66 1.77 10.04 3.03
N ASP A 67 1.78 9.82 4.35
CA ASP A 67 2.90 9.24 5.08
C ASP A 67 3.18 7.77 4.69
N LEU A 68 2.23 7.05 4.09
CA LEU A 68 2.41 5.65 3.68
C LEU A 68 3.35 5.51 2.46
N ILE A 69 3.35 6.52 1.60
CA ILE A 69 4.08 6.51 0.34
C ILE A 69 5.59 6.55 0.57
N GLU A 70 6.01 7.44 1.45
CA GLU A 70 7.42 7.73 1.70
C GLU A 70 7.95 6.94 2.90
N GLN A 71 7.26 5.84 3.27
CA GLN A 71 7.67 4.99 4.38
C GLN A 71 9.11 4.52 4.17
N PRO A 72 10.04 4.87 5.07
CA PRO A 72 11.47 4.60 4.87
C PRO A 72 11.75 3.12 4.59
N GLY A 73 11.04 2.21 5.27
CA GLY A 73 11.20 0.77 5.07
C GLY A 73 10.78 0.28 3.68
N VAL A 74 9.78 0.92 3.06
CA VAL A 74 9.34 0.60 1.69
C VAL A 74 10.36 1.14 0.69
N MET A 75 10.78 2.40 0.86
CA MET A 75 11.76 3.04 -0.03
C MET A 75 13.12 2.32 0.00
N GLU A 76 13.59 1.91 1.17
CA GLU A 76 14.80 1.10 1.31
C GLU A 76 14.67 -0.25 0.60
N ALA A 77 13.56 -0.97 0.81
CA ALA A 77 13.35 -2.27 0.19
C ALA A 77 13.28 -2.17 -1.33
N MET A 78 12.65 -1.12 -1.85
CA MET A 78 12.60 -0.88 -3.29
C MET A 78 13.98 -0.55 -3.87
N ARG A 79 14.80 0.23 -3.15
CA ARG A 79 16.21 0.47 -3.53
C ARG A 79 16.99 -0.84 -3.57
N ASP A 80 16.83 -1.69 -2.55
CA ASP A 80 17.54 -2.97 -2.46
C ASP A 80 17.13 -3.93 -3.60
N ILE A 81 15.85 -3.90 -4.03
CA ILE A 81 15.33 -4.78 -5.10
C ILE A 81 15.65 -4.24 -6.50
N TRP A 82 15.36 -2.97 -6.77
CA TRP A 82 15.45 -2.37 -8.11
C TRP A 82 16.77 -1.65 -8.38
N GLY A 83 17.60 -1.43 -7.36
CA GLY A 83 18.89 -0.75 -7.51
C GLY A 83 18.78 0.73 -7.89
N THR A 84 17.63 1.37 -7.62
CA THR A 84 17.39 2.80 -7.92
C THR A 84 16.84 3.54 -6.72
N GLU A 85 17.28 4.79 -6.56
CA GLU A 85 16.80 5.71 -5.51
C GLU A 85 15.67 6.63 -6.01
N CYS A 86 15.35 6.58 -7.32
CA CYS A 86 14.41 7.50 -7.96
C CYS A 86 13.14 6.78 -8.40
N LEU A 87 12.32 6.36 -7.44
CA LEU A 87 10.99 5.84 -7.71
C LEU A 87 9.94 6.94 -7.56
N TYR A 88 9.00 6.96 -8.49
CA TYR A 88 7.82 7.81 -8.43
C TYR A 88 6.58 6.92 -8.36
N ILE A 89 5.55 7.42 -7.69
CA ILE A 89 4.26 6.72 -7.68
C ILE A 89 3.61 6.90 -9.04
N ALA A 90 3.33 5.79 -9.69
CA ALA A 90 2.50 5.78 -10.90
C ALA A 90 0.99 5.85 -10.58
N GLY A 91 0.57 5.29 -9.44
CA GLY A 91 -0.82 5.28 -8.99
C GLY A 91 -0.93 4.75 -7.56
N SER A 92 -2.06 5.04 -6.91
CA SER A 92 -2.36 4.56 -5.57
C SER A 92 -3.86 4.27 -5.47
N ASP A 93 -4.21 3.01 -5.24
CA ASP A 93 -5.60 2.59 -5.20
C ASP A 93 -5.92 1.96 -3.85
N MET A 94 -7.07 2.31 -3.31
CA MET A 94 -7.64 1.68 -2.11
C MET A 94 -8.93 0.97 -2.51
N TRP A 95 -9.09 -0.28 -2.05
CA TRP A 95 -10.19 -1.16 -2.42
C TRP A 95 -10.83 -1.78 -1.17
N ALA A 96 -12.16 -1.85 -1.13
CA ALA A 96 -12.87 -2.66 -0.14
C ALA A 96 -14.06 -3.38 -0.79
N ASN A 97 -14.06 -4.71 -0.66
CA ASN A 97 -15.23 -5.53 -0.95
C ASN A 97 -16.21 -5.40 0.21
N ARG A 98 -17.50 -5.26 -0.08
CA ARG A 98 -18.54 -5.52 0.91
C ARG A 98 -19.05 -6.93 0.69
N ASP A 99 -18.68 -7.84 1.59
CA ASP A 99 -19.40 -9.09 1.78
C ASP A 99 -20.83 -8.81 2.25
#